data_AF-X1EQZ3-F1
#
_entry.id   AF-X1EQZ3-F1
#
_cell.length_a   1.000
_cell.length_b   1.000
_cell.length_c   1.000
_cell.angle_alpha   90.00
_cell.angle_beta   90.00
_cell.angle_gamma   90.00
#
_symmetry.space_group_name_H-M   'P 1'
#
loop_
_entity.id
_entity.type
_entity.pdbx_description
1 polymer ?
#
loop_
_entity_poly.entity_id
_entity_poly.type
_entity_poly.pdbx_seq_one_letter_code
_entity_poly.pdbx_strand_id
1 'polypeptide(L)'
;MPKIIAAELDALLDVLPSHIREPVYQQSDRSELLEVILDLGRPPEVRFPLRELILDSKEVDRADIDYVVSRVGEFTGDNRAG
;
A
#
# COMPACT_ATOMS: atom_id res chain seq x y z
N MET A 1 -4.21 3.65 -22.76
CA MET A 1 -3.50 2.48 -22.22
C MET A 1 -3.86 2.33 -20.73
N PRO A 2 -5.00 1.72 -20.36
CA PRO A 2 -5.44 1.67 -18.95
C PRO A 2 -5.09 0.36 -18.22
N LYS A 3 -4.75 -0.71 -18.95
CA LYS A 3 -4.65 -2.06 -18.39
C LYS A 3 -3.37 -2.32 -17.58
N ILE A 4 -2.29 -1.60 -17.88
CA ILE A 4 -0.99 -1.73 -17.21
C ILE A 4 -1.05 -1.11 -15.82
N ILE A 5 -1.61 0.10 -15.71
CA ILE A 5 -1.75 0.84 -14.44
C ILE A 5 -2.59 0.04 -13.42
N ALA A 6 -3.66 -0.62 -13.88
CA ALA A 6 -4.48 -1.46 -13.00
C ALA A 6 -3.70 -2.68 -12.45
N ALA A 7 -2.89 -3.34 -13.30
CA ALA A 7 -2.10 -4.49 -12.89
C ALA A 7 -0.95 -4.11 -11.93
N GLU A 8 -0.34 -2.94 -12.13
CA GLU A 8 0.70 -2.41 -11.23
C GLU A 8 0.13 -2.02 -9.86
N LEU A 9 -1.07 -1.40 -9.84
CA LEU A 9 -1.79 -1.13 -8.60
C LEU A 9 -2.13 -2.42 -7.86
N ASP A 10 -2.66 -3.43 -8.55
CA ASP A 10 -2.99 -4.71 -7.92
C ASP A 10 -1.74 -5.39 -7.33
N ALA A 11 -0.62 -5.36 -8.05
CA ALA A 11 0.66 -5.90 -7.55
C ALA A 11 1.17 -5.17 -6.30
N LEU A 12 1.05 -3.84 -6.25
CA LEU A 12 1.36 -3.04 -5.05
C LEU A 12 0.44 -3.42 -3.89
N LEU A 13 -0.85 -3.55 -4.15
CA LEU A 13 -1.84 -3.85 -3.12
C LEU A 13 -1.65 -5.27 -2.57
N ASP A 14 -1.26 -6.25 -3.39
CA ASP A 14 -1.08 -7.65 -2.99
C ASP A 14 0.09 -7.90 -2.02
N VAL A 15 1.06 -6.99 -1.93
CA VAL A 15 2.12 -7.08 -0.91
C VAL A 15 1.68 -6.56 0.47
N LEU A 16 0.53 -5.88 0.56
CA LEU A 16 0.03 -5.30 1.80
C LEU A 16 -0.83 -6.29 2.62
N PRO A 17 -0.83 -6.17 3.96
CA PRO A 17 -1.77 -6.88 4.82
C PRO A 17 -3.23 -6.56 4.47
N SER A 18 -4.14 -7.51 4.70
CA SER A 18 -5.54 -7.36 4.28
C SER A 18 -6.28 -6.22 4.98
N HIS A 19 -5.93 -5.89 6.23
CA HIS A 19 -6.56 -4.76 6.93
C HIS A 19 -6.17 -3.39 6.34
N ILE A 20 -5.07 -3.31 5.61
CA ILE A 20 -4.64 -2.10 4.89
C ILE A 20 -5.18 -2.12 3.45
N ARG A 21 -5.01 -3.25 2.76
CA ARG A 21 -5.35 -3.39 1.34
C ARG A 21 -6.85 -3.25 1.07
N GLU A 22 -7.69 -3.90 1.87
CA GLU A 22 -9.12 -3.97 1.62
C GLU A 22 -9.79 -2.58 1.69
N PRO A 23 -9.49 -1.71 2.68
CA PRO A 23 -9.95 -0.32 2.70
C PRO A 23 -9.56 0.50 1.45
N VAL A 24 -8.35 0.28 0.91
CA VAL A 24 -7.90 0.95 -0.33
C VAL A 24 -8.73 0.49 -1.52
N TYR A 25 -9.04 -0.81 -1.62
CA TYR A 25 -9.90 -1.33 -2.69
C TYR A 25 -11.32 -0.76 -2.66
N GLN A 26 -11.81 -0.32 -1.50
CA GLN A 26 -13.13 0.33 -1.37
C GLN A 26 -13.13 1.80 -1.80
N GLN A 27 -11.97 2.40 -2.08
CA GLN A 27 -11.91 3.79 -2.55
C GLN A 27 -12.31 3.87 -4.02
N SER A 28 -13.24 4.78 -4.34
CA SER A 28 -13.73 4.99 -5.71
C SER A 28 -12.65 5.52 -6.65
N ASP A 29 -11.67 6.25 -6.11
CA ASP A 29 -10.53 6.87 -6.77
C ASP A 29 -9.23 6.07 -6.57
N ARG A 30 -9.31 4.78 -6.19
CA ARG A 30 -8.13 3.93 -5.95
C ARG A 30 -7.13 3.88 -7.10
N SER A 31 -7.58 4.11 -8.35
CA SER A 31 -6.70 4.16 -9.53
C SER A 31 -5.74 5.35 -9.52
N GLU A 32 -6.02 6.37 -8.70
CA GLU A 32 -5.22 7.57 -8.51
C GLU A 32 -4.35 7.47 -7.24
N LEU A 33 -4.24 6.29 -6.61
CA LEU A 33 -3.42 6.10 -5.42
C LEU A 33 -1.97 6.48 -5.72
N LEU A 34 -1.41 7.38 -4.89
CA LEU A 34 -0.02 7.81 -5.00
C LEU A 34 0.88 7.01 -4.06
N GLU A 35 0.48 6.91 -2.79
CA GLU A 35 1.32 6.34 -1.73
C GLU A 35 0.48 5.63 -0.67
N VAL A 36 1.05 4.57 -0.09
CA VAL A 36 0.58 3.92 1.16
C VAL A 36 1.68 4.09 2.19
N ILE A 37 1.34 4.68 3.34
CA ILE A 37 2.29 5.03 4.40
C ILE A 37 2.05 4.11 5.60
N LEU A 38 3.09 3.36 5.96
CA LEU A 38 3.09 2.40 7.06
C LEU A 38 4.14 2.77 8.11
N ASP A 39 3.78 3.69 9.00
CA ASP A 39 4.63 4.10 10.11
C ASP A 39 4.34 3.22 11.33
N LEU A 40 5.37 2.53 11.84
CA LEU A 40 5.25 1.67 13.03
C LEU A 40 4.71 2.48 14.23
N GLY A 41 3.62 2.00 14.83
CA GLY A 41 2.93 2.66 15.95
C GLY A 41 2.02 3.82 15.52
N ARG A 42 1.63 3.90 14.24
CA ARG A 42 0.66 4.87 13.75
C ARG A 42 -0.40 4.21 12.89
N PRO A 43 -1.62 4.77 12.83
CA PRO A 43 -2.63 4.38 11.85
C PRO A 43 -2.08 4.41 10.41
N PRO A 44 -2.39 3.43 9.55
CA PRO A 44 -1.99 3.45 8.15
C PRO A 44 -2.69 4.58 7.38
N GLU A 45 -1.95 5.24 6.49
CA GLU A 45 -2.44 6.37 5.68
C GLU A 45 -2.25 6.09 4.19
N VAL A 46 -3.12 6.67 3.37
CA VAL A 46 -2.97 6.69 1.91
C VAL A 46 -3.13 8.10 1.35
N ARG A 47 -2.42 8.36 0.26
CA ARG A 47 -2.45 9.65 -0.43
C ARG A 47 -2.94 9.52 -1.86
N PHE A 48 -3.79 10.47 -2.24
CA PHE A 48 -4.32 10.69 -3.57
C PHE A 48 -4.00 12.13 -3.99
N PRO A 49 -4.10 12.51 -5.27
CA PRO A 49 -3.76 13.85 -5.75
C PRO A 49 -4.49 14.99 -5.03
N LEU A 50 -5.70 14.72 -4.52
CA LEU A 50 -6.57 15.73 -3.92
C LEU A 50 -6.90 15.48 -2.45
N ARG A 51 -6.47 14.36 -1.86
CA ARG A 51 -6.85 13.99 -0.50
C ARG A 51 -5.90 12.97 0.11
N GLU A 52 -5.91 12.93 1.44
CA GLU A 52 -5.23 11.92 2.24
C GLU A 52 -6.28 11.25 3.14
N LEU A 53 -6.06 9.99 3.50
CA LEU A 53 -7.01 9.20 4.30
C LEU A 53 -6.26 8.28 5.26
N ILE A 54 -6.64 8.32 6.54
CA ILE A 54 -6.32 7.26 7.50
C ILE A 54 -7.28 6.09 7.26
N LEU A 55 -6.74 4.90 6.98
CA LEU A 55 -7.52 3.74 6.55
C LEU A 55 -8.20 2.99 7.69
N ASP A 56 -7.51 2.85 8.82
CA ASP A 56 -7.97 2.15 10.02
C ASP A 56 -7.42 2.88 11.26
N SER A 57 -8.13 2.79 12.38
CA SER A 57 -7.65 3.18 13.70
C SER A 57 -6.61 2.23 14.28
N LYS A 58 -6.50 0.98 13.78
CA LYS A 58 -5.44 0.05 14.19
C LYS A 58 -4.08 0.62 13.78
N GLU A 59 -3.20 0.80 14.75
CA GLU A 59 -1.81 1.16 14.49
C GLU A 59 -1.09 0.04 13.74
N VAL A 60 -0.21 0.42 12.82
CA VAL A 60 0.71 -0.49 12.13
C VAL A 60 1.64 -1.09 13.17
N ASP A 61 1.65 -2.41 13.24
CA ASP A 61 2.54 -3.16 14.14
C ASP A 61 3.75 -3.74 13.40
N ARG A 62 4.66 -4.39 14.15
CA ARG A 62 5.86 -4.99 13.54
C ARG A 62 5.51 -6.13 12.58
N ALA A 63 4.44 -6.89 12.85
CA ALA A 63 4.01 -7.97 11.99
C ALA A 63 3.49 -7.45 10.66
N ASP A 64 2.83 -6.30 10.64
CA ASP A 64 2.40 -5.61 9.42
C ASP A 64 3.61 -5.24 8.54
N ILE A 65 4.67 -4.68 9.15
CA ILE A 65 5.92 -4.35 8.42
C ILE A 65 6.63 -5.62 7.93
N ASP A 66 6.81 -6.61 8.79
CA ASP A 66 7.48 -7.87 8.45
C ASP A 66 6.74 -8.61 7.32
N TYR A 67 5.40 -8.56 7.34
CA TYR A 67 4.57 -9.10 6.26
C TYR A 67 4.89 -8.43 4.92
N VAL A 68 4.94 -7.10 4.87
CA VAL A 68 5.26 -6.37 3.64
C VAL A 68 6.67 -6.70 3.18
N VAL A 69 7.66 -6.62 4.08
CA VAL A 69 9.06 -6.92 3.78
C VAL A 69 9.25 -8.36 3.28
N SER A 70 8.45 -9.32 3.77
CA SER A 70 8.54 -10.72 3.31
C SER A 70 8.02 -10.95 1.88
N ARG A 71 7.26 -9.99 1.32
CA ARG A 71 6.62 -10.09 0.01
C ARG A 71 7.19 -9.15 -1.03
N VAL A 72 7.74 -8.04 -0.56
CA VAL A 72 8.59 -7.18 -1.37
C VAL A 72 9.90 -7.95 -1.52
N GLY A 73 10.20 -8.42 -2.73
CA GLY A 73 11.45 -9.15 -3.02
C GLY A 73 12.71 -8.35 -2.69
N GLU A 74 13.89 -8.93 -2.91
CA GLU A 74 15.14 -8.22 -2.59
C GLU A 74 15.18 -6.87 -3.30
N PHE A 75 15.41 -5.80 -2.52
CA PHE A 75 15.68 -4.49 -3.07
C PHE A 75 16.95 -4.56 -3.90
N THR A 76 16.83 -4.36 -5.21
CA THR A 76 18.00 -4.19 -6.07
C THR A 76 18.57 -2.78 -5.89
N GLY A 77 19.76 -2.51 -6.43
CA GLY A 77 20.50 -1.25 -6.22
C GLY A 77 19.79 0.03 -6.68
N ASP A 78 18.60 -0.04 -7.27
CA ASP A 78 17.78 1.11 -7.67
C ASP A 78 16.47 1.26 -6.89
N ASN A 79 16.35 0.63 -5.71
CA ASN A 79 15.16 0.62 -4.87
C ASN A 79 13.92 0.00 -5.53
N ARG A 80 14.08 -0.76 -6.62
CA ARG A 80 13.04 -1.67 -7.11
C ARG A 80 13.19 -3.05 -6.47
N ALA A 81 12.07 -3.57 -5.99
CA ALA A 81 11.93 -4.96 -5.57
C ALA A 81 11.32 -5.78 -6.71
N GLY A 82 11.73 -7.04 -6.81
CA GLY A 82 11.21 -8.04 -7.75
C GLY A 82 11.20 -9.41 -7.11
#